data_AF-A0AAW5ZWI5-F1
#
_entry.id   AF-A0AAW5ZWI5-F1
#
_cell.length_a   1.000
_cell.length_b   1.000
_cell.length_c   1.000
_cell.angle_alpha   90.00
_cell.angle_beta   90.00
_cell.angle_gamma   90.00
#
_symmetry.space_group_name_H-M   'P 1'
#
loop_
_entity.id
_entity.type
_entity.pdbx_description
1 polymer ?
#
loop_
_entity_poly.entity_id
_entity_poly.type
_entity_poly.pdbx_seq_one_letter_code
_entity_poly.pdbx_strand_id
1 'polypeptide(L)' 'MKIASFSPRYDNTMQANPPADQERLTFAMFKAIHGGAAATADEAKQCTYVPDGFSVWRTARGELLAIRDE' A
#
# COMPACT_ATOMS: atom_id res chain seq x y z
N MET A 1 -3.20 -1.70 -12.63
CA MET A 1 -3.06 -1.31 -11.21
C MET A 1 -1.60 -1.42 -10.81
N LYS A 2 -1.10 -0.54 -9.95
CA LYS A 2 0.26 -0.63 -9.38
C LYS A 2 0.19 -0.78 -7.87
N ILE A 3 1.03 -1.65 -7.31
CA ILE A 3 1.09 -1.89 -5.86
C ILE A 3 2.54 -1.81 -5.40
N ALA A 4 2.81 -0.96 -4.41
CA ALA A 4 4.07 -0.92 -3.69
C ALA A 4 3.85 -1.49 -2.29
N SER A 5 4.66 -2.49 -1.91
CA SER A 5 4.69 -2.99 -0.53
C SER A 5 5.55 -2.09 0.34
N PHE A 6 5.33 -2.13 1.65
CA PHE A 6 6.20 -1.42 2.60
C PHE A 6 7.17 -2.38 3.28
N SER A 7 8.42 -1.96 3.37
CA SER A 7 9.45 -2.63 4.17
C SER A 7 9.69 -1.85 5.45
N PRO A 8 9.70 -2.49 6.63
CA PRO A 8 10.05 -1.83 7.88
C PRO A 8 11.53 -1.41 7.86
N ARG A 9 11.81 -0.21 8.38
CA ARG A 9 13.16 0.31 8.61
C ARG A 9 13.49 0.30 10.10
N TYR A 10 14.78 0.42 10.40
CA TYR A 10 15.31 0.47 11.77
C TYR A 10 14.84 1.68 12.59
N ASP A 11 14.33 2.73 11.94
CA ASP A 11 13.81 3.97 12.55
C ASP A 11 12.31 3.91 12.87
N ASN A 12 11.71 2.70 12.90
CA ASN A 12 10.27 2.46 13.02
C ASN A 12 9.41 3.05 11.89
N THR A 13 10.02 3.51 10.80
CA THR A 13 9.28 3.91 9.60
C THR A 13 9.11 2.75 8.63
N MET A 14 8.14 2.88 7.73
CA MET A 14 7.82 1.93 6.67
C MET A 14 8.23 2.58 5.35
N GLN A 15 9.15 1.98 4.60
CA GLN A 15 9.57 2.51 3.29
C GLN A 15 8.79 1.83 2.17
N ALA A 16 8.22 2.60 1.25
CA ALA A 16 7.64 2.03 0.04
C ALA A 16 8.73 1.39 -0.83
N ASN A 17 8.56 0.11 -1.15
CA ASN A 17 9.34 -0.59 -2.15
C ASN A 17 8.96 -0.13 -3.56
N PRO A 18 9.80 -0.40 -4.58
CA PRO A 18 9.46 -0.11 -5.96
C PRO A 18 8.08 -0.70 -6.32
N PRO A 19 7.19 0.09 -6.93
CA PRO A 19 5.86 -0.38 -7.28
C PRO A 19 5.96 -1.52 -8.30
N ALA A 20 5.23 -2.60 -8.04
CA ALA A 20 5.03 -3.69 -8.97
C ALA A 20 3.78 -3.43 -9.81
N ASP A 21 3.92 -3.54 -11.13
CA ASP A 21 2.79 -3.53 -12.04
C ASP A 21 1.97 -4.82 -11.86
N GLN A 22 0.69 -4.61 -11.55
CA GLN A 22 -0.30 -5.68 -11.45
C GLN A 22 -1.30 -5.49 -12.60
N GLU A 23 -0.90 -5.98 -13.77
CA GLU A 23 -1.70 -5.90 -15.00
C GLU A 23 -2.99 -6.75 -14.92
N ARG A 24 -2.99 -7.79 -14.09
CA ARG A 24 -4.11 -8.74 -13.95
C ARG A 24 -4.97 -8.50 -12.70
N LEU A 25 -4.56 -7.59 -11.81
CA LEU A 25 -5.26 -7.33 -10.57
C LEU A 25 -6.02 -6.00 -10.67
N THR A 26 -7.35 -6.07 -10.68
CA THR A 26 -8.18 -4.86 -10.57
C THR A 26 -8.31 -4.44 -9.11
N PHE A 27 -8.65 -3.17 -8.83
CA PHE A 27 -8.87 -2.72 -7.45
C PHE A 27 -9.98 -3.48 -6.73
N ALA A 28 -11.04 -3.87 -7.44
CA ALA A 28 -12.11 -4.70 -6.89
C ALA A 28 -11.61 -6.09 -6.47
N MET A 29 -10.77 -6.72 -7.31
CA MET A 29 -10.14 -8.01 -6.98
C MET A 29 -9.14 -7.87 -5.83
N PHE A 30 -8.35 -6.80 -5.81
CA PHE A 30 -7.45 -6.50 -4.71
C PHE A 30 -8.21 -6.40 -3.38
N LYS A 31 -9.31 -5.64 -3.35
CA LYS A 31 -10.20 -5.55 -2.18
C LYS A 31 -10.79 -6.90 -1.79
N ALA A 32 -11.18 -7.73 -2.75
CA ALA A 32 -11.73 -9.06 -2.46
C ALA A 32 -10.67 -10.02 -1.88
N ILE A 33 -9.41 -9.95 -2.34
CA ILE A 33 -8.32 -10.84 -1.91
C ILE A 33 -7.72 -10.40 -0.57
N HIS A 34 -7.35 -9.13 -0.46
CA HIS A 34 -6.64 -8.59 0.71
C HIS A 34 -7.58 -8.06 1.79
N GLY A 35 -8.81 -7.67 1.42
CA GLY A 35 -9.73 -6.97 2.30
C GLY A 35 -9.16 -5.65 2.84
N GLY A 36 -9.76 -5.16 3.91
CA GLY A 36 -9.26 -4.00 4.65
C GLY A 36 -9.85 -2.66 4.21
N ALA A 37 -9.15 -1.59 4.52
CA ALA A 37 -9.61 -0.21 4.34
C ALA A 37 -8.45 0.73 4.00
N ALA A 38 -8.76 1.97 3.61
CA ALA A 38 -7.75 3.02 3.51
C ALA A 38 -7.02 3.16 4.85
N ALA A 39 -5.70 3.27 4.80
CA ALA A 39 -4.90 3.44 6.01
C ALA A 39 -5.26 4.76 6.71
N THR A 40 -5.18 4.75 8.03
CA THR A 40 -5.41 5.95 8.84
C THR A 40 -4.30 6.99 8.59
N ALA A 41 -4.55 8.24 8.93
CA ALA A 41 -3.57 9.31 8.78
C ALA A 41 -2.26 9.03 9.54
N ASP A 42 -2.33 8.39 10.71
CA ASP A 42 -1.13 8.06 11.48
C ASP A 42 -0.32 6.91 10.87
N GLU A 43 -0.97 5.90 10.28
CA GLU A 43 -0.28 4.85 9.53
C GLU A 43 0.35 5.38 8.25
N ALA A 44 -0.34 6.29 7.56
CA ALA A 44 0.21 6.97 6.40
C ALA A 44 1.43 7.84 6.76
N LYS A 45 1.48 8.45 7.96
CA LYS A 45 2.68 9.18 8.43
C LYS A 45 3.88 8.26 8.68
N GLN A 46 3.66 7.00 9.05
CA GLN A 46 4.72 6.02 9.21
C GLN A 46 5.28 5.57 7.85
N CYS A 47 4.51 5.73 6.77
CA CYS A 47 4.89 5.40 5.41
C CYS A 47 5.74 6.52 4.78
N THR A 48 6.98 6.21 4.43
CA THR A 48 7.94 7.10 3.80
C THR A 48 8.15 6.72 2.34
N TYR A 49 8.48 7.70 1.49
CA TYR A 49 8.73 7.53 0.05
C TYR A 49 7.53 6.95 -0.73
N VAL A 50 6.30 7.23 -0.31
CA VAL A 50 5.10 6.83 -1.08
C VAL A 50 5.12 7.55 -2.43
N PRO A 51 5.12 6.84 -3.57
CA PRO A 51 5.16 7.49 -4.88
C PRO A 51 3.89 8.32 -5.14
N ASP A 52 4.02 9.39 -5.91
CA ASP A 52 2.89 10.27 -6.25
C ASP A 52 1.75 9.51 -6.94
N GLY A 53 0.52 9.81 -6.52
CA GLY A 53 -0.70 9.16 -7.00
C GLY A 53 -0.99 7.79 -6.40
N PHE A 54 -0.22 7.33 -5.41
CA PHE A 54 -0.53 6.13 -4.65
C PHE A 54 -1.28 6.47 -3.35
N SER A 55 -2.29 5.66 -3.02
CA SER A 55 -3.02 5.71 -1.76
C SER A 55 -2.53 4.60 -0.83
N VAL A 56 -2.35 4.91 0.46
CA VAL A 56 -1.98 3.89 1.45
C VAL A 56 -3.23 3.12 1.89
N TRP A 57 -3.13 1.81 1.83
CA TRP A 57 -4.18 0.85 2.16
C TRP A 57 -3.71 -0.11 3.23
N ARG A 58 -4.54 -0.37 4.23
CA ARG A 58 -4.31 -1.38 5.25
C ARG A 58 -5.14 -2.61 4.94
N THR A 59 -4.48 -3.75 4.70
CA THR A 59 -5.14 -5.04 4.44
C THR A 59 -5.82 -5.57 5.71
N ALA A 60 -6.72 -6.54 5.57
CA ALA A 60 -7.35 -7.20 6.73
C ALA A 60 -6.33 -7.93 7.63
N ARG A 61 -5.13 -8.23 7.11
CA ARG A 61 -4.01 -8.81 7.87
C ARG A 61 -3.19 -7.78 8.63
N GLY A 62 -3.50 -6.48 8.47
CA GLY A 62 -2.77 -5.38 9.10
C GLY A 62 -1.51 -4.95 8.35
N GLU A 63 -1.31 -5.43 7.12
CA GLU A 63 -0.20 -5.02 6.27
C GLU A 63 -0.55 -3.70 5.58
N LEU A 64 0.40 -2.77 5.52
CA LEU A 64 0.26 -1.54 4.75
C LEU A 64 0.76 -1.78 3.33
N LEU A 65 0.03 -1.26 2.35
CA LEU A 65 0.34 -1.31 0.92
C LEU A 65 0.02 0.04 0.29
N ALA A 66 0.85 0.51 -0.63
CA ALA A 66 0.56 1.67 -1.45
C ALA A 66 -0.05 1.19 -2.76
N ILE A 67 -1.25 1.64 -3.09
CA ILE A 67 -2.00 1.23 -4.28
C ILE A 67 -2.29 2.41 -5.19
N ARG A 68 -2.17 2.19 -6.49
CA ARG A 68 -2.59 3.13 -7.53
C ARG A 68 -3.48 2.41 -8.53
N ASP A 69 -4.73 2.82 -8.56
CA ASP A 69 -5.68 2.50 -9.61
C ASP A 69 -5.45 3.54 -10.70
N GLU A 70 -4.70 3.16 -11.73
CA GLU A 70 -4.44 4.00 -12.91
C GLU A 70 -5.53 3.75 -13.95
#